data_AF-A0A8X6HWU5-F1
#
_entry.id   AF-A0A8X6HWU5-F1
#
_cell.length_a   1.000
_cell.length_b   1.000
_cell.length_c   1.000
_cell.angle_alpha   90.00
_cell.angle_beta   90.00
_cell.angle_gamma   90.00
#
_symmetry.space_group_name_H-M   'P 1'
#
loop_
_entity.id
_entity.type
_entity.pdbx_description
1 polymer ?
#
loop_
_entity_poly.entity_id
_entity_poly.type
_entity_poly.pdbx_seq_one_letter_code
_entity_poly.pdbx_strand_id
1 'polypeptide(L)'
;MSQNFSAEQYEDAYKSKYLSQWEIPKKFRKYPRRHEGYTFTITDQNGHFLSEKTKPTFKEWSTFQGTWGKDYSRPKAVASSRLEPGMWVIQGRKARWVEAIKMNSKIS
;
A
#
# COMPACT_ATOMS: atom_id res chain seq x y z
N MET A 1 -12.15 12.56 8.31
CA MET A 1 -12.34 11.29 9.05
C MET A 1 -13.41 11.50 10.11
N SER A 2 -14.36 10.59 10.25
CA SER A 2 -15.31 10.56 11.37
C SER A 2 -14.85 9.56 12.44
N GLN A 3 -15.19 9.83 13.70
CA GLN A 3 -15.07 8.89 14.81
C GLN A 3 -16.46 8.64 15.39
N ASN A 4 -16.69 7.42 15.86
CA ASN A 4 -17.90 7.05 16.59
C ASN A 4 -17.56 6.97 18.08
N PHE A 5 -18.44 7.49 18.93
CA PHE A 5 -18.34 7.39 20.39
C PHE A 5 -19.54 6.64 20.94
N SER A 6 -19.42 6.12 22.17
CA SER A 6 -20.51 5.41 22.85
C SER A 6 -21.75 6.28 22.93
N ALA A 7 -22.88 5.76 22.46
CA ALA A 7 -24.22 6.33 22.71
C ALA A 7 -24.85 5.77 23.99
N GLU A 8 -24.06 5.08 24.83
CA GLU A 8 -24.45 4.41 26.07
C GLU A 8 -25.70 3.54 25.89
N GLN A 9 -26.85 4.00 26.39
CA GLN A 9 -28.12 3.26 26.36
C GLN A 9 -28.58 2.88 24.95
N TYR A 10 -28.22 3.69 23.94
CA TYR A 10 -28.63 3.47 22.55
C TYR A 10 -27.60 2.73 21.72
N GLU A 11 -26.43 2.40 22.29
CA GLU A 11 -25.32 1.77 21.57
C GLU A 11 -25.73 0.43 20.94
N ASP A 12 -26.69 -0.29 21.55
CA ASP A 12 -27.12 -1.59 21.06
C ASP A 12 -27.70 -1.51 19.64
N ALA A 13 -28.54 -0.50 19.36
CA ALA A 13 -29.16 -0.33 18.04
C ALA A 13 -28.13 -0.04 16.92
N TYR A 14 -26.96 0.52 17.28
CA TYR A 14 -25.92 0.91 16.33
C TYR A 14 -24.80 -0.13 16.17
N LYS A 15 -24.91 -1.31 16.80
CA LYS A 15 -23.94 -2.38 16.56
C LYS A 15 -24.08 -2.89 15.13
N SER A 16 -22.94 -3.18 14.49
CA SER A 16 -22.87 -3.65 13.10
C SER A 16 -23.80 -4.84 12.80
N LYS A 17 -23.99 -5.72 13.78
CA LYS A 17 -24.90 -6.86 13.70
C LYS A 17 -26.36 -6.46 13.47
N TYR A 18 -26.86 -5.43 14.17
CA TYR A 18 -28.24 -4.98 14.01
C TYR A 18 -28.42 -4.07 12.79
N LEU A 19 -27.35 -3.39 12.38
CA LEU A 19 -27.30 -2.64 11.12
C LEU A 19 -27.18 -3.55 9.88
N SER A 20 -27.21 -4.87 10.05
CA SER A 20 -27.05 -5.85 8.95
C SER A 20 -25.77 -5.66 8.15
N GLN A 21 -24.71 -5.18 8.81
CA GLN A 21 -23.38 -5.03 8.22
C GLN A 21 -22.63 -6.36 8.35
N TRP A 22 -22.50 -7.08 7.23
CA TRP A 22 -21.90 -8.43 7.17
C TRP A 22 -20.38 -8.44 7.01
N GLU A 23 -19.77 -7.27 6.87
CA GLU A 23 -18.31 -7.11 6.80
C GLU A 23 -17.66 -6.99 8.18
N ILE A 24 -16.34 -7.07 8.24
CA ILE A 24 -15.58 -6.86 9.47
C ILE A 24 -15.69 -5.37 9.87
N PRO A 25 -16.34 -5.03 10.99
CA PRO A 25 -16.54 -3.64 11.36
C PRO A 25 -15.22 -2.97 11.74
N LYS A 26 -15.09 -1.69 11.38
CA LYS A 26 -13.91 -0.90 11.73
C LYS A 26 -13.83 -0.72 13.24
N LYS A 27 -12.67 -1.03 13.82
CA LYS A 27 -12.41 -0.79 15.25
C LYS A 27 -12.30 0.72 15.49
N PHE A 28 -13.00 1.23 16.49
CA PHE A 28 -12.93 2.62 16.94
C PHE A 28 -12.87 2.70 18.47
N ARG A 29 -12.45 3.85 18.99
CA ARG A 29 -12.36 4.08 20.44
C ARG A 29 -13.73 4.52 20.97
N LYS A 30 -14.42 3.65 21.70
CA LYS A 30 -15.77 3.91 22.24
C LYS A 30 -15.81 5.13 23.18
N TYR A 31 -14.85 5.24 24.08
CA TYR A 31 -14.80 6.33 25.05
C TYR A 31 -13.68 7.32 24.71
N PRO A 32 -14.01 8.60 24.47
CA PRO A 32 -12.97 9.61 24.40
C PRO A 32 -12.29 9.75 25.77
N ARG A 33 -11.01 10.10 25.76
CA ARG A 33 -10.30 10.46 26.99
C ARG A 33 -10.74 11.86 27.37
N ARG A 34 -10.92 12.10 28.67
CA ARG A 34 -11.09 13.45 29.20
C ARG A 34 -9.81 14.24 28.90
N HIS A 35 -9.99 15.42 28.32
CA HIS A 35 -8.92 16.39 28.07
C HIS A 35 -9.20 17.63 28.91
N GLU A 36 -8.17 18.16 29.56
CA GLU A 36 -8.24 19.40 30.34
C GLU A 36 -7.36 20.45 29.67
N GLY A 37 -7.82 21.71 29.66
CA GLY A 37 -7.14 22.82 29.00
C GLY A 37 -7.96 23.46 27.88
N TYR A 38 -7.27 24.08 26.92
CA TYR A 38 -7.85 24.89 25.86
C TYR A 38 -7.38 24.43 24.48
N THR A 39 -8.16 24.77 23.46
CA THR A 39 -7.86 24.46 22.06
C THR A 39 -7.03 25.57 21.43
N PHE A 40 -6.10 25.18 20.55
CA PHE A 40 -5.33 26.10 19.72
C PHE A 40 -5.66 25.90 18.25
N THR A 41 -5.70 26.98 17.48
CA THR A 41 -5.86 26.91 16.04
C THR A 41 -4.59 26.35 15.40
N ILE A 42 -4.73 25.27 14.64
CA ILE A 42 -3.63 24.60 13.94
C ILE A 42 -3.59 24.92 12.43
N THR A 43 -4.58 25.67 11.94
CA THR A 43 -4.77 26.03 10.54
C THR A 43 -4.94 27.53 10.35
N ASP A 44 -4.59 28.02 9.17
CA ASP A 44 -4.88 29.37 8.71
C ASP A 44 -6.37 29.53 8.32
N GLN A 45 -6.81 30.76 8.02
CA GLN A 45 -8.18 31.09 7.59
C GLN A 45 -8.60 30.34 6.33
N ASN A 46 -7.64 29.93 5.50
CA ASN A 46 -7.84 29.15 4.29
C ASN A 46 -7.88 27.62 4.54
N GLY A 47 -7.72 27.18 5.79
CA GLY A 47 -7.69 25.75 6.16
C GLY A 47 -6.32 25.07 5.98
N HIS A 48 -5.28 25.80 5.61
CA HIS A 48 -3.91 25.26 5.51
C HIS A 48 -3.27 25.09 6.88
N PHE A 49 -2.56 23.98 7.13
CA PHE A 49 -1.80 23.79 8.36
C PHE A 49 -0.69 24.85 8.52
N LEU A 50 -0.55 25.37 9.75
CA LEU A 50 0.54 26.28 10.10
C LEU A 50 1.89 25.57 9.96
N SER A 51 2.85 26.20 9.27
CA SER A 51 4.13 25.57 8.88
C SER A 51 4.97 25.08 10.07
N GLU A 52 4.81 25.68 11.24
CA GLU A 52 5.54 25.32 12.46
C GLU A 52 5.00 24.06 13.14
N LYS A 53 3.76 23.64 12.81
CA LYS A 53 3.16 22.45 13.40
C LYS A 53 3.55 21.23 12.57
N THR A 54 3.95 20.16 13.25
CA THR A 54 4.15 18.86 12.62
C THR A 54 2.84 18.40 12.02
N LYS A 55 2.80 18.29 10.69
CA LYS A 55 1.62 17.78 9.99
C LYS A 55 1.44 16.32 10.39
N PRO A 56 0.25 15.91 10.89
CA PRO A 56 -0.04 14.49 10.95
C PRO A 56 0.08 13.94 9.54
N THR A 57 0.70 12.76 9.37
CA THR A 57 0.77 12.07 8.07
C THR A 57 -0.62 11.56 7.69
N PHE A 58 -1.54 12.48 7.43
CA PHE A 58 -2.86 12.17 6.95
C PHE A 58 -2.76 12.03 5.45
N LYS A 59 -2.87 10.79 4.99
CA LYS A 59 -3.07 10.50 3.58
C LYS A 59 -4.51 10.88 3.25
N GLU A 60 -4.71 12.14 2.85
CA GLU A 60 -5.99 12.69 2.41
C GLU A 60 -6.65 11.81 1.34
N TRP A 61 -5.81 11.23 0.48
CA TRP A 61 -6.17 10.11 -0.37
C TRP A 61 -5.70 8.82 0.25
N SER A 62 -6.58 7.82 0.32
CA SER A 62 -6.21 6.44 0.68
C SER A 62 -4.91 6.07 -0.06
N THR A 63 -3.97 5.39 0.61
CA THR A 63 -2.71 4.97 -0.03
C THR A 63 -3.04 4.38 -1.39
N PHE A 64 -2.54 5.00 -2.47
CA PHE A 64 -2.72 4.49 -3.81
C PHE A 64 -2.21 3.05 -3.83
N GLN A 65 -3.15 2.10 -3.92
CA GLN A 65 -2.84 0.71 -4.12
C GLN A 65 -2.77 0.55 -5.63
N GLY A 66 -1.56 0.33 -6.15
CA GLY A 66 -1.42 -0.13 -7.53
C GLY A 66 -2.14 -1.47 -7.72
N THR A 67 -2.29 -1.89 -8.97
CA THR A 67 -2.98 -3.13 -9.36
C THR A 67 -2.53 -4.39 -8.60
N TRP A 68 -1.29 -4.42 -8.13
CA TRP A 68 -0.79 -5.47 -7.25
C TRP A 68 -0.78 -4.94 -5.81
N GLY A 69 -1.78 -5.33 -5.02
CA GLY A 69 -1.90 -4.98 -3.61
C GLY A 69 -0.75 -5.55 -2.78
N LYS A 70 -0.67 -5.15 -1.51
CA LYS A 70 0.40 -5.55 -0.57
C LYS A 70 0.59 -7.07 -0.46
N ASP A 71 -0.49 -7.83 -0.66
CA ASP A 71 -0.53 -9.29 -0.48
C ASP A 71 -0.09 -10.06 -1.73
N TYR A 72 0.03 -9.38 -2.88
CA TYR A 72 0.43 -10.01 -4.13
C TYR A 72 1.85 -9.58 -4.48
N SER A 73 2.78 -10.55 -4.50
CA SER A 73 4.11 -10.31 -5.05
C SER A 73 3.94 -9.86 -6.51
N ARG A 74 4.44 -8.66 -6.83
CA ARG A 74 4.53 -8.20 -8.22
C ARG A 74 5.16 -9.31 -9.07
N PRO A 75 4.72 -9.51 -10.33
CA PRO A 75 5.41 -10.41 -11.23
C PRO A 75 6.87 -9.98 -11.31
N LYS A 76 7.77 -10.84 -10.82
CA LYS A 76 9.21 -10.58 -10.87
C LYS A 76 9.63 -10.70 -12.33
N ALA A 77 10.46 -9.77 -12.79
CA ALA A 77 11.16 -9.96 -14.06
C ALA A 77 11.92 -11.28 -13.97
N VAL A 78 11.69 -12.19 -14.91
CA VAL A 78 12.46 -13.44 -14.99
C VAL A 78 13.89 -13.02 -15.34
N ALA A 79 14.82 -13.24 -14.41
CA ALA A 79 16.23 -13.02 -14.69
C ALA A 79 16.60 -13.89 -15.90
N SER A 80 17.14 -13.26 -16.95
CA SER A 80 17.70 -14.01 -18.08
C SER A 80 18.78 -14.95 -17.53
N SER A 81 18.57 -16.26 -17.64
CA SER A 81 19.63 -17.22 -17.31
C SER A 81 20.80 -16.99 -18.27
N ARG A 82 22.03 -16.98 -17.73
CA ARG A 82 23.23 -16.99 -18.55
C ARG A 82 23.23 -18.30 -19.33
N LEU A 83 23.18 -18.20 -20.66
CA LEU A 83 23.24 -19.36 -21.54
C LEU A 83 24.70 -19.65 -21.84
N GLU A 84 25.14 -20.88 -21.54
CA GLU A 84 26.47 -21.33 -21.92
C GLU A 84 26.48 -21.63 -23.43
N PRO A 85 27.58 -21.30 -24.13
CA PRO A 85 27.69 -21.60 -25.55
C PRO A 85 27.71 -23.11 -25.79
N GLY A 86 27.10 -23.57 -26.89
CA GLY A 86 27.00 -25.00 -27.23
C GLY A 86 25.77 -25.72 -26.67
N MET A 87 24.75 -24.99 -26.19
CA MET A 87 23.47 -25.54 -25.76
C MET A 87 22.37 -25.31 -26.80
N TRP A 88 21.47 -26.28 -26.96
CA TRP A 88 20.19 -26.08 -27.65
C TRP A 88 19.21 -25.38 -26.69
N VAL A 89 18.70 -24.23 -27.10
CA VAL A 89 17.64 -23.54 -26.35
C VAL A 89 16.31 -23.75 -27.07
N ILE A 90 15.34 -24.30 -26.36
CA ILE A 90 13.99 -24.55 -26.86
C ILE A 90 13.06 -23.49 -26.25
N GLN A 91 12.47 -22.64 -27.11
CA GLN A 91 11.44 -21.68 -26.73
C GLN A 91 10.16 -22.00 -27.50
N GLY A 92 9.18 -22.59 -26.80
CA GLY A 92 7.94 -23.05 -27.40
C GLY A 92 8.20 -24.14 -28.45
N ARG A 93 7.76 -23.91 -29.70
CA ARG A 93 7.94 -24.85 -30.83
C ARG A 93 9.23 -24.62 -31.64
N LYS A 94 10.10 -23.71 -31.22
CA LYS A 94 11.33 -23.36 -31.95
C LYS A 94 12.55 -23.69 -31.09
N ALA A 95 13.52 -24.36 -31.69
CA ALA A 95 14.84 -24.59 -31.10
C ALA A 95 15.88 -23.71 -31.81
N ARG A 96 16.77 -23.09 -31.04
CA ARG A 96 17.90 -22.30 -31.54
C ARG A 96 19.18 -22.74 -30.85
N TRP A 97 20.23 -22.95 -31.64
CA TRP A 97 21.56 -23.24 -31.13
C TRP A 97 22.24 -21.98 -30.62
N VAL A 98 22.90 -22.05 -29.47
CA VAL A 98 23.67 -20.92 -28.91
C VAL A 98 25.11 -21.04 -29.40
N GLU A 99 25.47 -20.19 -30.36
CA GLU A 99 26.84 -20.11 -30.88
C GLU A 99 27.78 -19.51 -29.83
N ALA A 100 28.98 -20.09 -29.71
CA ALA A 100 30.05 -19.48 -28.93
C ALA A 100 30.47 -18.18 -29.62
N ILE A 101 30.35 -17.05 -28.92
CA ILE A 101 30.97 -15.80 -29.39
C ILE A 101 32.47 -16.07 -29.44
N LYS A 102 33.00 -16.23 -30.64
CA LYS A 102 34.44 -16.30 -30.89
C LYS A 102 35.01 -14.96 -30.43
N MET A 103 35.66 -14.92 -29.28
CA MET A 103 36.43 -13.75 -28.88
C MET A 103 37.57 -13.60 -29.89
N ASN A 104 37.34 -12.79 -30.93
CA ASN A 104 38.42 -12.33 -31.79
C ASN A 104 39.33 -11.45 -30.94
N SER A 105 40.40 -12.02 -30.42
CA SER A 105 41.50 -11.27 -29.83
C SER A 105 42.17 -10.43 -30.93
N LYS A 106 41.68 -9.22 -31.15
CA LYS A 106 42.50 -8.14 -31.69
C LYS A 106 42.81 -7.21 -30.52
N ILE A 107 43.96 -7.46 -29.90
CA ILE A 107 44.62 -6.50 -29.02
C ILE A 107 45.73 -5.89 -29.88
N SER A 108 45.54 -4.62 -30.24
CA SER A 108 46.60 -3.72 -30.70
C SER A 108 47.23 -3.07 -29.48
#